data_AF-A0A7Y1U2L5-F1
#
_entry.id   AF-A0A7Y1U2L5-F1
#
_cell.length_a   1.000
_cell.length_b   1.000
_cell.length_c   1.000
_cell.angle_alpha   90.00
_cell.angle_beta   90.00
_cell.angle_gamma   90.00
#
_symmetry.space_group_name_H-M   'P 1'
#
loop_
_entity.id
_entity.type
_entity.pdbx_description
1 polymer ?
#
loop_
_entity_poly.entity_id
_entity_poly.type
_entity_poly.pdbx_seq_one_letter_code
_entity_poly.pdbx_strand_id
1 'polypeptide(L)'
;MGFATTTAAHAQTVPTCNGLTATAYAPSIEPWTFVGTDADDVIVGGPGPDVIEGLGGNDTICGMGGFDQINGGLGRDWIDGGRGTDIVEGGRGPDVLYGGPGDDVLSGNPGNDKMFGQTGRDELWGGKGNDRLVGGPGRDSIVGSLGLRDLMIGGGGIDRCNDLAARARGCEVLNDGCPRILPGTCNAAALKRYSWVLLPG
;
A
#
# COMPACT_ATOMS: atom_id res chain seq x y z
N MET A 1 -19.67 -7.98 34.99
CA MET A 1 -18.66 -9.04 35.21
C MET A 1 -19.13 -10.28 34.50
N GLY A 2 -18.56 -10.59 33.34
CA GLY A 2 -18.84 -11.80 32.59
C GLY A 2 -17.55 -12.25 31.93
N PHE A 3 -16.84 -13.16 32.58
CA PHE A 3 -15.68 -13.83 32.00
C PHE A 3 -16.22 -14.95 31.11
N ALA A 4 -15.97 -14.87 29.81
CA ALA A 4 -16.14 -16.00 28.92
C ALA A 4 -14.94 -16.93 29.10
N THR A 5 -15.13 -18.04 29.83
CA THR A 5 -14.21 -19.17 29.81
C THR A 5 -14.53 -20.05 28.61
N THR A 6 -13.69 -20.04 27.59
CA THR A 6 -13.72 -21.03 26.50
C THR A 6 -12.62 -22.07 26.73
N THR A 7 -13.00 -23.24 27.25
CA THR A 7 -12.19 -24.45 27.16
C THR A 7 -12.41 -25.10 25.80
N ALA A 8 -11.52 -24.77 24.86
CA ALA A 8 -11.08 -25.64 23.77
C ALA A 8 -9.74 -25.08 23.29
N ALA A 9 -8.64 -25.74 23.64
CA ALA A 9 -7.33 -25.44 23.09
C ALA A 9 -7.33 -25.80 21.59
N HIS A 10 -7.86 -24.91 20.77
CA HIS A 10 -7.29 -24.70 19.44
C HIS A 10 -6.07 -23.83 19.70
N ALA A 11 -4.87 -24.37 19.52
CA ALA A 11 -3.67 -23.55 19.51
C ALA A 11 -3.77 -22.63 18.29
N GLN A 12 -4.49 -21.52 18.41
CA GLN A 12 -4.43 -20.46 17.44
C GLN A 12 -3.02 -19.92 17.52
N THR A 13 -2.21 -20.30 16.54
CA THR A 13 -0.93 -19.67 16.28
C THR A 13 -1.23 -18.19 16.06
N VAL A 14 -0.65 -17.33 16.89
CA VAL A 14 -0.76 -15.88 16.71
C VAL A 14 -0.32 -15.56 15.28
N PRO A 15 -1.14 -14.86 14.49
CA PRO A 15 -0.80 -14.58 13.11
C PRO A 15 0.44 -13.69 13.03
N THR A 16 1.08 -13.71 11.86
CA THR A 16 2.27 -12.89 11.59
C THR A 16 2.02 -11.95 10.43
N CYS A 17 2.56 -10.73 10.51
CA CYS A 17 2.59 -9.75 9.44
C CYS A 17 4.04 -9.40 9.14
N ASN A 18 4.46 -9.49 7.88
CA ASN A 18 5.85 -9.25 7.46
C ASN A 18 6.91 -10.00 8.33
N GLY A 19 6.59 -11.25 8.75
CA GLY A 19 7.46 -12.06 9.60
C GLY A 19 7.47 -11.70 11.10
N LEU A 20 6.70 -10.69 11.52
CA LEU A 20 6.54 -10.29 12.92
C LEU A 20 5.26 -10.87 13.53
N THR A 21 5.31 -11.29 14.79
CA THR A 21 4.14 -11.79 15.52
C THR A 21 3.21 -10.64 15.90
N ALA A 22 1.91 -10.78 15.61
CA ALA A 22 0.92 -9.76 15.92
C ALA A 22 0.81 -9.44 17.42
N THR A 23 0.78 -8.15 17.75
CA THR A 23 0.44 -7.62 19.08
C THR A 23 -1.08 -7.45 19.25
N ALA A 24 -1.81 -7.27 18.15
CA ALA A 24 -3.28 -7.26 18.08
C ALA A 24 -3.77 -7.99 16.82
N TYR A 25 -4.84 -8.78 16.92
CA TYR A 25 -5.42 -9.42 15.73
C TYR A 25 -6.93 -9.73 15.79
N ALA A 26 -7.59 -9.77 14.64
CA ALA A 26 -9.00 -10.15 14.51
C ALA A 26 -9.18 -11.67 14.31
N PRO A 27 -10.02 -12.35 15.11
CA PRO A 27 -10.22 -13.80 15.05
C PRO A 27 -11.36 -14.26 14.11
N SER A 28 -12.11 -13.35 13.49
CA SER A 28 -13.33 -13.67 12.72
C SER A 28 -13.61 -12.63 11.63
N ILE A 29 -14.64 -12.90 10.80
CA ILE A 29 -15.09 -12.04 9.69
C ILE A 29 -15.94 -10.82 10.12
N GLU A 30 -16.19 -10.69 11.42
CA GLU A 30 -16.93 -9.53 11.93
C GLU A 30 -16.06 -8.28 11.79
N PRO A 31 -16.63 -7.08 11.71
CA PRO A 31 -15.82 -5.87 11.66
C PRO A 31 -15.06 -5.63 12.96
N TRP A 32 -13.77 -5.32 12.87
CA TRP A 32 -12.97 -4.91 14.03
C TRP A 32 -12.48 -3.47 13.91
N THR A 33 -12.20 -2.87 15.07
CA THR A 33 -11.50 -1.59 15.15
C THR A 33 -10.28 -1.76 16.05
N PHE A 34 -9.11 -1.48 15.49
CA PHE A 34 -7.84 -1.46 16.21
C PHE A 34 -7.32 -0.03 16.30
N VAL A 35 -6.85 0.33 17.49
CA VAL A 35 -6.13 1.58 17.73
C VAL A 35 -4.82 1.17 18.40
N GLY A 36 -3.72 1.49 17.73
CA GLY A 36 -2.35 1.28 18.18
C GLY A 36 -1.95 2.28 19.26
N THR A 37 -0.65 2.49 19.38
CA THR A 37 -0.03 3.30 20.43
C THR A 37 0.96 4.28 19.80
N ASP A 38 1.69 5.05 20.62
CA ASP A 38 2.81 5.87 20.13
C ASP A 38 4.12 5.06 19.98
N ALA A 39 4.05 3.73 20.02
CA ALA A 39 5.18 2.81 19.89
C ALA A 39 4.95 1.83 18.73
N ASP A 40 6.04 1.24 18.22
CA ASP A 40 6.00 0.27 17.12
C ASP A 40 5.02 -0.90 17.40
N ASP A 41 3.95 -0.98 16.63
CA ASP A 41 2.88 -1.97 16.75
C ASP A 41 2.89 -3.00 15.60
N VAL A 42 2.35 -4.20 15.86
CA VAL A 42 2.13 -5.23 14.83
C VAL A 42 0.66 -5.63 14.84
N ILE A 43 -0.12 -5.09 13.90
CA ILE A 43 -1.58 -5.24 13.88
C ILE A 43 -1.99 -6.13 12.70
N VAL A 44 -2.83 -7.12 12.96
CA VAL A 44 -3.34 -8.03 11.93
C VAL A 44 -4.87 -8.04 11.91
N GLY A 45 -5.46 -7.52 10.84
CA GLY A 45 -6.87 -7.65 10.54
C GLY A 45 -7.32 -9.10 10.32
N GLY A 46 -8.59 -9.23 9.98
CA GLY A 46 -9.30 -10.48 9.81
C GLY A 46 -9.68 -10.72 8.35
N PRO A 47 -10.52 -11.71 8.07
CA PRO A 47 -11.12 -11.93 6.75
C PRO A 47 -12.34 -11.03 6.47
N GLY A 48 -12.66 -10.10 7.37
CA GLY A 48 -13.79 -9.16 7.27
C GLY A 48 -13.31 -7.71 7.25
N PRO A 49 -14.22 -6.74 7.11
CA PRO A 49 -13.84 -5.34 6.98
C PRO A 49 -13.36 -4.74 8.31
N ASP A 50 -12.15 -4.22 8.34
CA ASP A 50 -11.53 -3.68 9.55
C ASP A 50 -11.23 -2.17 9.46
N VAL A 51 -11.15 -1.52 10.63
CA VAL A 51 -10.64 -0.16 10.78
C VAL A 51 -9.41 -0.19 11.67
N ILE A 52 -8.27 0.28 11.17
CA ILE A 52 -6.98 0.18 11.87
C ILE A 52 -6.30 1.55 11.89
N GLU A 53 -5.97 2.03 13.09
CA GLU A 53 -5.16 3.24 13.30
C GLU A 53 -3.87 2.85 14.04
N GLY A 54 -2.69 3.06 13.44
CA GLY A 54 -1.38 2.78 14.07
C GLY A 54 -0.95 3.84 15.10
N LEU A 55 -1.31 5.10 14.83
CA LEU A 55 -0.97 6.31 15.61
C LEU A 55 0.48 6.76 15.44
N GLY A 56 1.43 6.24 16.21
CA GLY A 56 2.82 6.68 16.13
C GLY A 56 3.80 5.54 16.41
N GLY A 57 4.99 5.61 15.84
CA GLY A 57 5.91 4.48 15.87
C GLY A 57 6.17 4.00 14.46
N ASN A 58 6.92 2.90 14.30
CA ASN A 58 7.11 2.26 13.01
C ASN A 58 6.26 1.00 12.99
N ASP A 59 5.05 1.13 12.46
CA ASP A 59 4.04 0.09 12.59
C ASP A 59 4.12 -0.92 11.45
N THR A 60 3.71 -2.15 11.74
CA THR A 60 3.55 -3.22 10.77
C THR A 60 2.11 -3.69 10.77
N ILE A 61 1.36 -3.35 9.72
CA ILE A 61 -0.09 -3.55 9.67
C ILE A 61 -0.46 -4.42 8.46
N CYS A 62 -1.27 -5.45 8.68
CA CYS A 62 -1.83 -6.30 7.62
C CYS A 62 -3.36 -6.34 7.75
N GLY A 63 -4.13 -5.83 6.79
CA GLY A 63 -5.61 -5.90 6.77
C GLY A 63 -6.15 -7.30 6.50
N MET A 64 -5.38 -8.11 5.77
CA MET A 64 -5.69 -9.50 5.38
C MET A 64 -6.76 -9.61 4.32
N GLY A 65 -8.04 -9.49 4.64
CA GLY A 65 -9.01 -9.35 3.57
C GLY A 65 -10.36 -8.86 4.05
N GLY A 66 -11.09 -8.22 3.17
CA GLY A 66 -12.25 -7.45 3.59
C GLY A 66 -12.38 -6.20 2.75
N PHE A 67 -12.97 -5.17 3.34
CA PHE A 67 -12.83 -3.80 2.90
C PHE A 67 -12.21 -3.10 4.10
N ASP A 68 -10.91 -2.83 4.04
CA ASP A 68 -10.16 -2.34 5.18
C ASP A 68 -9.92 -0.84 5.07
N GLN A 69 -9.99 -0.14 6.21
CA GLN A 69 -9.58 1.26 6.35
C GLN A 69 -8.40 1.32 7.29
N ILE A 70 -7.22 1.60 6.76
CA ILE A 70 -5.95 1.53 7.50
C ILE A 70 -5.24 2.89 7.45
N ASN A 71 -4.81 3.37 8.62
CA ASN A 71 -3.97 4.56 8.76
C ASN A 71 -2.74 4.20 9.61
N GLY A 72 -1.53 4.33 9.05
CA GLY A 72 -0.27 4.09 9.76
C GLY A 72 -0.01 5.13 10.84
N GLY A 73 -0.07 6.41 10.47
CA GLY A 73 0.01 7.51 11.42
C GLY A 73 1.34 8.25 11.32
N LEU A 74 2.15 8.25 12.37
CA LEU A 74 3.46 8.92 12.41
C LEU A 74 4.58 7.89 12.47
N GLY A 75 5.49 7.91 11.50
CA GLY A 75 6.73 7.14 11.57
C GLY A 75 7.09 6.55 10.23
N ARG A 76 7.71 5.36 10.23
CA ARG A 76 7.94 4.58 9.02
C ARG A 76 7.09 3.33 9.12
N ASP A 77 5.99 3.32 8.40
CA ASP A 77 5.03 2.24 8.50
C ASP A 77 5.19 1.27 7.32
N TRP A 78 4.92 0.00 7.60
CA TRP A 78 4.79 -1.05 6.61
C TRP A 78 3.34 -1.53 6.65
N ILE A 79 2.61 -1.36 5.56
CA ILE A 79 1.16 -1.63 5.52
C ILE A 79 0.82 -2.47 4.30
N ASP A 80 0.07 -3.55 4.52
CA ASP A 80 -0.53 -4.40 3.48
C ASP A 80 -2.05 -4.45 3.68
N GLY A 81 -2.81 -3.85 2.76
CA GLY A 81 -4.28 -3.86 2.78
C GLY A 81 -4.81 -5.30 2.71
N GLY A 82 -4.22 -6.11 1.86
CA GLY A 82 -4.58 -7.51 1.69
C GLY A 82 -5.54 -7.69 0.54
N ARG A 83 -6.52 -8.59 0.68
CA ARG A 83 -7.51 -8.86 -0.37
C ARG A 83 -8.75 -8.02 -0.14
N GLY A 84 -9.13 -7.19 -1.07
CA GLY A 84 -10.25 -6.33 -0.80
C GLY A 84 -10.32 -5.16 -1.74
N THR A 85 -11.24 -4.24 -1.45
CA THR A 85 -11.07 -2.87 -1.91
C THR A 85 -10.70 -2.12 -0.65
N ASP A 86 -9.45 -1.71 -0.53
CA ASP A 86 -8.94 -1.19 0.73
C ASP A 86 -8.60 0.30 0.61
N ILE A 87 -8.71 1.02 1.72
CA ILE A 87 -8.27 2.40 1.86
C ILE A 87 -7.07 2.40 2.80
N VAL A 88 -5.90 2.74 2.27
CA VAL A 88 -4.63 2.69 3.00
C VAL A 88 -3.96 4.05 3.00
N GLU A 89 -3.76 4.62 4.18
CA GLU A 89 -3.00 5.85 4.41
C GLU A 89 -1.71 5.54 5.17
N GLY A 90 -0.55 5.91 4.63
CA GLY A 90 0.74 5.78 5.32
C GLY A 90 0.83 6.75 6.49
N GLY A 91 0.63 8.04 6.19
CA GLY A 91 0.63 9.09 7.20
C GLY A 91 1.88 9.94 7.06
N ARG A 92 2.54 10.30 8.15
CA ARG A 92 3.75 11.11 8.10
C ARG A 92 4.98 10.25 8.30
N GLY A 93 5.85 10.31 7.32
CA GLY A 93 7.18 9.72 7.31
C GLY A 93 7.32 8.82 6.09
N PRO A 94 8.48 8.15 5.91
CA PRO A 94 8.72 7.39 4.69
C PRO A 94 8.16 5.98 4.79
N ASP A 95 7.00 5.74 4.18
CA ASP A 95 6.18 4.54 4.37
C ASP A 95 6.32 3.53 3.20
N VAL A 96 5.88 2.29 3.46
CA VAL A 96 5.74 1.24 2.44
C VAL A 96 4.32 0.69 2.47
N LEU A 97 3.57 0.95 1.41
CA LEU A 97 2.15 0.61 1.28
C LEU A 97 1.92 -0.39 0.16
N TYR A 98 1.18 -1.45 0.47
CA TYR A 98 0.67 -2.42 -0.49
C TYR A 98 -0.86 -2.39 -0.42
N GLY A 99 -1.52 -2.21 -1.57
CA GLY A 99 -2.99 -2.35 -1.68
C GLY A 99 -3.35 -3.82 -1.56
N GLY A 100 -2.85 -4.59 -2.52
CA GLY A 100 -3.05 -6.02 -2.57
C GLY A 100 -4.01 -6.38 -3.71
N PRO A 101 -4.66 -7.55 -3.68
CA PRO A 101 -5.63 -7.87 -4.72
C PRO A 101 -6.97 -7.15 -4.53
N GLY A 102 -7.29 -6.23 -5.44
CA GLY A 102 -8.59 -5.64 -5.68
C GLY A 102 -8.48 -4.16 -6.07
N ASP A 103 -9.59 -3.42 -6.09
CA ASP A 103 -9.56 -2.01 -6.50
C ASP A 103 -9.23 -1.16 -5.26
N ASP A 104 -7.99 -0.72 -5.10
CA ASP A 104 -7.51 -0.10 -3.85
C ASP A 104 -7.26 1.42 -3.94
N VAL A 105 -7.20 2.06 -2.78
CA VAL A 105 -7.04 3.50 -2.61
C VAL A 105 -5.90 3.75 -1.63
N LEU A 106 -4.73 4.18 -2.13
CA LEU A 106 -3.50 4.35 -1.34
C LEU A 106 -3.08 5.82 -1.29
N SER A 107 -2.74 6.33 -0.11
CA SER A 107 -2.21 7.68 0.11
C SER A 107 -0.93 7.67 0.93
N GLY A 108 0.18 8.15 0.35
CA GLY A 108 1.49 8.24 1.01
C GLY A 108 1.59 9.39 2.02
N ASN A 109 0.82 10.48 1.83
CA ASN A 109 0.85 11.65 2.71
C ASN A 109 2.28 12.29 2.74
N PRO A 110 2.75 13.04 3.77
CA PRO A 110 4.12 13.57 3.75
C PRO A 110 5.19 12.53 4.08
N GLY A 111 6.05 12.22 3.11
CA GLY A 111 7.01 11.13 3.22
C GLY A 111 7.98 11.07 2.05
N ASN A 112 8.59 9.91 1.84
CA ASN A 112 9.23 9.53 0.59
C ASN A 112 8.81 8.08 0.41
N ASP A 113 7.65 7.90 -0.18
CA ASP A 113 6.85 6.70 0.07
C ASP A 113 7.03 5.68 -1.04
N LYS A 114 6.83 4.41 -0.71
CA LYS A 114 6.78 3.33 -1.68
C LYS A 114 5.39 2.74 -1.68
N MET A 115 4.71 2.84 -2.81
CA MET A 115 3.32 2.42 -2.92
C MET A 115 3.17 1.44 -4.07
N PHE A 116 2.46 0.34 -3.82
CA PHE A 116 2.22 -0.74 -4.76
C PHE A 116 0.72 -1.08 -4.74
N GLY A 117 -0.03 -0.70 -5.78
CA GLY A 117 -1.45 -1.05 -5.90
C GLY A 117 -1.64 -2.57 -6.02
N GLN A 118 -0.79 -3.20 -6.81
CA GLN A 118 -0.86 -4.61 -7.21
C GLN A 118 -1.95 -4.86 -8.26
N THR A 119 -2.93 -5.72 -8.00
CA THR A 119 -3.88 -6.14 -9.05
C THR A 119 -5.23 -5.50 -8.83
N GLY A 120 -5.77 -4.82 -9.83
CA GLY A 120 -7.08 -4.18 -9.75
C GLY A 120 -7.03 -2.78 -10.33
N ARG A 121 -8.10 -2.00 -10.22
CA ARG A 121 -8.04 -0.57 -10.55
C ARG A 121 -7.67 0.18 -9.28
N ASP A 122 -6.44 0.65 -9.24
CA ASP A 122 -5.91 1.31 -8.06
C ASP A 122 -5.84 2.82 -8.21
N GLU A 123 -6.01 3.54 -7.11
CA GLU A 123 -5.77 4.97 -7.01
C GLU A 123 -4.65 5.24 -6.00
N LEU A 124 -3.55 5.84 -6.47
CA LEU A 124 -2.35 6.10 -5.67
C LEU A 124 -2.08 7.61 -5.63
N TRP A 125 -2.00 8.19 -4.43
CA TRP A 125 -1.52 9.56 -4.23
C TRP A 125 -0.23 9.57 -3.41
N GLY A 126 0.88 10.01 -4.01
CA GLY A 126 2.19 10.07 -3.34
C GLY A 126 2.18 11.05 -2.17
N GLY A 127 1.70 12.27 -2.40
CA GLY A 127 1.57 13.28 -1.35
C GLY A 127 2.74 14.25 -1.39
N LYS A 128 3.42 14.50 -0.27
CA LYS A 128 4.63 15.34 -0.29
C LYS A 128 5.82 14.44 -0.19
N GLY A 129 6.80 14.56 -1.08
CA GLY A 129 7.91 13.63 -1.04
C GLY A 129 8.65 13.54 -2.35
N ASN A 130 9.56 12.57 -2.46
CA ASN A 130 9.90 12.00 -3.75
C ASN A 130 9.48 10.54 -3.67
N ASP A 131 8.32 10.28 -4.25
CA ASP A 131 7.61 9.04 -4.00
C ASP A 131 7.85 8.05 -5.11
N ARG A 132 7.52 6.81 -4.83
CA ARG A 132 7.64 5.72 -5.79
C ARG A 132 6.34 4.94 -5.82
N LEU A 133 5.61 5.12 -6.90
CA LEU A 133 4.25 4.67 -7.08
C LEU A 133 4.19 3.63 -8.20
N VAL A 134 3.71 2.44 -7.91
CA VAL A 134 3.53 1.36 -8.88
C VAL A 134 2.07 0.92 -8.82
N GLY A 135 1.32 1.09 -9.92
CA GLY A 135 -0.06 0.61 -10.03
C GLY A 135 -0.07 -0.92 -10.03
N GLY A 136 0.35 -1.52 -11.13
CA GLY A 136 0.43 -2.96 -11.30
C GLY A 136 -0.49 -3.40 -12.45
N PRO A 137 -1.03 -4.63 -12.46
CA PRO A 137 -2.02 -5.00 -13.44
C PRO A 137 -3.40 -4.38 -13.17
N GLY A 138 -3.91 -3.60 -14.13
CA GLY A 138 -5.27 -3.08 -14.11
C GLY A 138 -5.41 -1.76 -14.84
N ARG A 139 -6.20 -0.83 -14.29
CA ARG A 139 -6.37 0.49 -14.91
C ARG A 139 -6.20 1.52 -13.83
N ASP A 140 -5.00 2.03 -13.67
CA ASP A 140 -4.65 2.73 -12.44
C ASP A 140 -4.67 4.25 -12.61
N SER A 141 -4.82 4.96 -11.50
CA SER A 141 -4.76 6.40 -11.40
C SER A 141 -3.67 6.78 -10.40
N ILE A 142 -2.56 7.31 -10.88
CA ILE A 142 -1.37 7.59 -10.08
C ILE A 142 -1.12 9.10 -10.05
N VAL A 143 -0.97 9.67 -8.86
CA VAL A 143 -0.76 11.10 -8.66
C VAL A 143 0.41 11.34 -7.71
N GLY A 144 1.54 11.84 -8.22
CA GLY A 144 2.71 12.18 -7.38
C GLY A 144 2.45 13.34 -6.40
N SER A 145 1.59 14.29 -6.80
CA SER A 145 1.22 15.48 -6.02
C SER A 145 2.36 16.48 -5.80
N LEU A 146 2.90 16.60 -4.59
CA LEU A 146 3.85 17.62 -4.15
C LEU A 146 5.24 17.00 -3.96
N GLY A 147 5.82 16.52 -5.05
CA GLY A 147 7.18 16.03 -5.12
C GLY A 147 7.87 16.55 -6.37
N LEU A 148 9.18 16.79 -6.32
CA LEU A 148 9.90 17.22 -7.53
C LEU A 148 10.47 16.03 -8.32
N ARG A 149 10.48 14.82 -7.74
CA ARG A 149 11.13 13.63 -8.30
C ARG A 149 10.38 12.34 -8.01
N ASP A 150 9.09 12.32 -8.29
CA ASP A 150 8.29 11.11 -8.14
C ASP A 150 8.61 10.12 -9.27
N LEU A 151 8.66 8.83 -8.94
CA LEU A 151 8.75 7.71 -9.87
C LEU A 151 7.39 7.03 -9.95
N MET A 152 6.69 7.17 -11.07
CA MET A 152 5.38 6.56 -11.29
C MET A 152 5.44 5.50 -12.39
N ILE A 153 4.90 4.32 -12.11
CA ILE A 153 4.86 3.19 -13.03
C ILE A 153 3.43 2.65 -13.05
N GLY A 154 2.74 2.79 -14.17
CA GLY A 154 1.37 2.29 -14.33
C GLY A 154 1.32 0.77 -14.20
N GLY A 155 2.12 0.06 -14.99
CA GLY A 155 2.13 -1.39 -15.00
C GLY A 155 1.38 -1.92 -16.23
N GLY A 156 0.59 -2.96 -16.04
CA GLY A 156 -0.15 -3.60 -17.14
C GLY A 156 -1.56 -3.01 -17.25
N GLY A 157 -1.96 -2.60 -18.45
CA GLY A 157 -3.31 -2.09 -18.72
C GLY A 157 -3.29 -0.63 -19.17
N ILE A 158 -4.34 0.15 -18.88
CA ILE A 158 -4.46 1.54 -19.35
C ILE A 158 -4.51 2.48 -18.15
N ASP A 159 -3.40 3.16 -17.92
CA ASP A 159 -3.19 3.93 -16.70
C ASP A 159 -3.23 5.44 -16.95
N ARG A 160 -3.47 6.19 -15.88
CA ARG A 160 -3.38 7.64 -15.83
C ARG A 160 -2.34 8.03 -14.80
N CYS A 161 -1.38 8.87 -15.18
CA CYS A 161 -0.39 9.41 -14.26
C CYS A 161 -0.41 10.94 -14.31
N ASN A 162 -0.35 11.60 -13.15
CA ASN A 162 -0.30 13.06 -13.03
C ASN A 162 0.69 13.49 -11.94
N ASP A 163 1.58 14.41 -12.24
CA ASP A 163 2.45 15.03 -11.24
C ASP A 163 2.37 16.56 -11.44
N LEU A 164 1.81 17.22 -10.43
CA LEU A 164 1.50 18.65 -10.46
C LEU A 164 2.73 19.52 -10.14
N ALA A 165 3.71 18.98 -9.42
CA ALA A 165 4.89 19.70 -8.95
C ALA A 165 6.08 19.58 -9.91
N ALA A 166 6.20 18.48 -10.67
CA ALA A 166 7.23 18.33 -11.71
C ALA A 166 6.80 18.90 -13.07
N ARG A 167 6.77 20.23 -13.24
CA ARG A 167 6.83 20.83 -14.58
C ARG A 167 8.22 20.57 -15.21
N ALA A 168 8.30 19.56 -16.07
CA ALA A 168 9.42 19.19 -16.95
C ALA A 168 10.56 18.36 -16.33
N ARG A 169 10.71 17.13 -16.88
CA ARG A 169 11.72 16.07 -16.65
C ARG A 169 11.41 15.11 -15.50
N GLY A 170 10.55 14.12 -15.73
CA GLY A 170 10.48 12.98 -14.81
C GLY A 170 9.22 12.14 -14.84
N CYS A 171 8.12 12.62 -15.44
CA CYS A 171 6.99 11.75 -15.76
C CYS A 171 7.42 10.84 -16.92
N GLU A 172 8.22 9.81 -16.64
CA GLU A 172 8.34 8.67 -17.53
C GLU A 172 7.03 7.92 -17.40
N VAL A 173 6.02 8.46 -18.09
CA VAL A 173 4.71 7.87 -18.30
C VAL A 173 4.95 6.55 -19.02
N LEU A 174 5.28 5.51 -18.27
CA LEU A 174 5.24 4.12 -18.71
C LEU A 174 3.78 3.69 -18.73
N ASN A 175 2.94 4.43 -19.46
CA ASN A 175 1.56 4.07 -19.72
C ASN A 175 1.61 2.93 -20.72
N ASP A 176 1.70 1.69 -20.20
CA ASP A 176 2.00 0.40 -20.85
C ASP A 176 3.46 -0.14 -20.79
N GLY A 177 4.37 0.47 -20.02
CA GLY A 177 5.79 0.12 -20.10
C GLY A 177 6.51 0.70 -21.33
N CYS A 178 5.88 1.59 -22.09
CA CYS A 178 6.41 2.24 -23.27
C CYS A 178 6.03 3.74 -23.23
N PRO A 179 7.01 4.68 -23.19
CA PRO A 179 6.67 6.10 -23.21
C PRO A 179 6.01 6.46 -24.54
N ARG A 180 4.75 6.90 -24.49
CA ARG A 180 3.97 7.47 -25.61
C ARG A 180 4.55 8.79 -26.11
N ILE A 181 5.78 8.79 -26.60
CA ILE A 181 6.35 9.94 -27.31
C ILE A 181 6.49 9.67 -28.82
N LEU A 182 6.50 8.41 -29.30
CA LEU A 182 6.50 8.13 -30.75
C LEU A 182 5.74 6.84 -31.11
N PRO A 183 5.06 6.79 -32.28
CA PRO A 183 4.45 5.56 -32.77
C PRO A 183 5.55 4.65 -33.31
N GLY A 184 5.85 3.56 -32.59
CA GLY A 184 6.63 2.45 -33.13
C GLY A 184 7.74 1.94 -32.21
N THR A 185 7.58 0.67 -31.84
CA THR A 185 8.59 -0.26 -31.28
C THR A 185 8.89 -0.16 -29.78
N CYS A 186 8.09 -0.88 -28.98
CA CYS A 186 8.51 -1.34 -27.67
C CYS A 186 9.51 -2.49 -27.85
N ASN A 187 10.69 -2.40 -27.23
CA ASN A 187 11.60 -3.54 -27.16
C ASN A 187 11.89 -3.90 -25.68
N ALA A 188 12.12 -5.18 -25.43
CA ALA A 188 12.38 -5.74 -24.10
C ALA A 188 13.61 -5.15 -23.37
N ALA A 189 14.38 -4.28 -24.02
CA ALA A 189 15.53 -3.61 -23.41
C ALA A 189 15.14 -2.43 -22.49
N ALA A 190 13.99 -1.79 -22.72
CA ALA A 190 13.47 -0.74 -21.82
C ALA A 190 13.05 -1.30 -20.45
N LEU A 191 12.41 -2.48 -20.44
CA LEU A 191 11.98 -3.17 -19.22
C LEU A 191 13.15 -3.66 -18.34
N LYS A 192 14.28 -4.04 -18.93
CA LYS A 192 15.46 -4.52 -18.17
C LYS A 192 16.10 -3.46 -17.26
N ARG A 193 15.92 -2.17 -17.55
CA ARG A 193 16.47 -1.08 -16.71
C ARG A 193 15.75 -0.90 -15.37
N TYR A 194 14.54 -1.46 -15.25
CA TYR A 194 13.67 -1.34 -14.07
C TYR A 194 13.43 -2.71 -13.40
N SER A 195 14.21 -3.74 -13.72
CA SER A 195 14.07 -5.06 -13.09
C SER A 195 14.32 -5.04 -11.57
N TRP A 196 15.11 -4.08 -11.07
CA TRP A 196 15.36 -3.88 -9.63
C TRP A 196 14.22 -3.12 -8.92
N VAL A 197 13.31 -2.53 -9.70
CA VAL A 197 12.11 -1.86 -9.22
C VAL A 197 11.01 -2.91 -9.00
N LEU A 198 10.88 -3.94 -9.83
CA LEU A 198 9.76 -4.88 -9.77
C LEU A 198 9.92 -6.01 -8.74
N LEU A 199 10.99 -6.03 -7.95
CA LEU A 199 11.22 -7.06 -6.94
C LEU A 199 11.03 -6.46 -5.54
N PRO A 200 10.15 -7.03 -4.69
CA PRO A 200 10.19 -6.75 -3.27
C PRO A 200 11.53 -7.28 -2.75
N GLY A 201 12.34 -6.39 -2.18
CA GLY A 201 13.57 -6.77 -1.49
C GLY A 201 13.25 -7.40 -0.15
#